data_AF-A0A0D2CKD1-F1
#
_entry.id   AF-A0A0D2CKD1-F1
#
_cell.length_a   1.000
_cell.length_b   1.000
_cell.length_c   1.000
_cell.angle_alpha   90.00
_cell.angle_beta   90.00
_cell.angle_gamma   90.00
#
_symmetry.space_group_name_H-M   'P 1'
#
loop_
_entity.id
_entity.type
_entity.pdbx_description
1 polymer ?
#
loop_
_entity_poly.entity_id
_entity_poly.type
_entity_poly.pdbx_seq_one_letter_code
_entity_poly.pdbx_strand_id
1 'polypeptide(L)'
;MSSAFRERGPLARQRVHQMSVYEAFQGLTQQERFYAHHLSRAAWHGARIILRQVSEESALIFDLILEIHNALSGDWQSLAERAKVDVRDAESFLEFSSSFLSDIGNYSGRGDSKITPNVTTDCMDRIASVSQRATELWTQIGHRLLSKPPFSLGFPSETTTSAYYPGLSRITKDEVSMVSRVMELHQVFPENPRLRKTEIDNTPVYDILQASVETDLEPRLLPNNVSDATVRLVRGEGTLSDLHTSYRGCKVCGQPSPTAHHFTVLRKFPARRLED
;
A
#
# COMPACT_ATOMS: atom_id res chain seq x y z
N MET A 1 -15.29 35.97 19.22
CA MET A 1 -14.19 36.24 18.27
C MET A 1 -14.27 35.20 17.17
N SER A 2 -14.63 35.66 15.97
CA SER A 2 -14.87 34.84 14.78
C SER A 2 -13.56 34.21 14.31
N SER A 3 -13.45 32.88 14.46
CA SER A 3 -12.41 32.09 13.81
C SER A 3 -12.85 31.87 12.37
N ALA A 4 -12.38 32.72 11.47
CA ALA A 4 -12.61 32.64 10.04
C ALA A 4 -12.38 31.21 9.54
N PHE A 5 -13.45 30.57 9.07
CA PHE A 5 -13.38 29.47 8.13
C PHE A 5 -12.59 30.01 6.93
N ARG A 6 -11.30 29.72 6.86
CA ARG A 6 -10.55 29.88 5.62
C ARG A 6 -11.21 28.95 4.62
N GLU A 7 -11.94 29.51 3.66
CA GLU A 7 -12.24 28.83 2.41
C GLU A 7 -10.91 28.27 1.89
N ARG A 8 -10.77 26.95 1.95
CA ARG A 8 -9.54 26.28 1.50
C ARG A 8 -9.65 26.16 0.00
N GLY A 9 -8.93 27.03 -0.70
CA GLY A 9 -8.86 27.04 -2.15
C GLY A 9 -8.42 25.68 -2.72
N PRO A 10 -8.71 25.42 -4.01
CA PRO A 10 -8.40 24.15 -4.65
C PRO A 10 -6.91 23.83 -4.53
N LEU A 11 -6.59 22.53 -4.46
CA LEU A 11 -5.22 22.08 -4.68
C LEU A 11 -4.75 22.67 -6.02
N ALA A 12 -3.59 23.33 -6.03
CA ALA A 12 -3.05 23.86 -7.28
C ALA A 12 -2.97 22.72 -8.29
N ARG A 13 -3.64 22.84 -9.45
CA ARG A 13 -3.67 21.81 -10.50
C ARG A 13 -2.28 21.25 -10.70
N GLN A 14 -2.11 19.98 -10.35
CA GLN A 14 -0.81 19.33 -10.44
C GLN A 14 -0.39 19.21 -11.91
N ARG A 15 0.87 19.49 -12.19
CA ARG A 15 1.43 19.30 -13.53
C ARG A 15 1.62 17.82 -13.79
N VAL A 16 0.89 17.28 -14.76
CA VAL A 16 1.02 15.91 -15.23
C VAL A 16 1.94 15.91 -16.45
N HIS A 17 2.93 15.03 -16.44
CA HIS A 17 3.85 14.84 -17.55
C HIS A 17 3.85 13.38 -17.99
N GLN A 18 3.74 13.13 -19.28
CA GLN A 18 3.88 11.79 -19.84
C GLN A 18 5.37 11.46 -20.01
N MET A 19 5.80 10.31 -19.49
CA MET A 19 7.16 9.82 -19.68
C MET A 19 7.36 9.38 -21.13
N SER A 20 8.30 10.01 -21.85
CA SER A 20 8.66 9.62 -23.21
C SER A 20 9.58 8.41 -23.20
N VAL A 21 9.04 7.23 -23.49
CA VAL A 21 9.79 5.95 -23.52
C VAL A 21 9.71 5.22 -24.87
N TYR A 22 8.94 5.76 -25.82
CA TYR A 22 8.65 5.06 -27.08
C TYR A 22 9.92 4.74 -27.87
N GLU A 23 10.79 5.74 -28.10
CA GLU A 23 12.01 5.56 -28.88
C GLU A 23 12.98 4.58 -28.21
N ALA A 24 13.18 4.71 -26.90
CA ALA A 24 13.99 3.78 -26.12
C ALA A 24 13.45 2.34 -26.20
N PHE A 25 12.13 2.16 -26.11
CA PHE A 25 11.49 0.85 -26.22
C PHE A 25 11.57 0.27 -27.64
N GLN A 26 11.49 1.11 -28.68
CA GLN A 26 11.66 0.66 -30.07
C GLN A 26 13.07 0.13 -30.34
N GLY A 27 14.10 0.71 -29.70
CA GLY A 27 15.48 0.24 -29.81
C GLY A 27 15.75 -1.14 -29.19
N LEU A 28 14.83 -1.67 -28.38
CA LEU A 28 14.99 -2.99 -27.76
C LEU A 28 14.77 -4.13 -28.77
N THR A 29 15.60 -5.16 -28.67
CA THR A 29 15.38 -6.46 -29.33
C THR A 29 14.11 -7.14 -28.83
N GLN A 30 13.61 -8.15 -29.55
CA GLN A 30 12.45 -8.91 -29.11
C GLN A 30 12.64 -9.54 -27.72
N GLN A 31 13.84 -10.04 -27.41
CA GLN A 31 14.17 -10.62 -26.11
C GLN A 31 14.17 -9.56 -24.99
N GLU A 32 14.76 -8.40 -25.23
CA GLU A 32 14.76 -7.30 -24.26
C GLU A 32 13.36 -6.74 -24.02
N ARG A 33 12.50 -6.70 -25.04
CA ARG A 33 11.08 -6.33 -24.89
C ARG A 33 10.33 -7.33 -24.00
N PHE A 34 10.56 -8.64 -24.18
CA PHE A 34 9.99 -9.66 -23.29
C PHE A 34 10.50 -9.52 -21.85
N TYR A 35 11.80 -9.32 -21.68
CA TYR A 35 12.40 -9.08 -20.36
C TYR A 35 11.79 -7.84 -19.69
N ALA A 36 11.75 -6.70 -20.40
CA ALA A 36 11.16 -5.47 -19.91
C ALA A 36 9.68 -5.66 -19.53
N HIS A 37 8.89 -6.36 -20.33
CA HIS A 37 7.49 -6.66 -20.03
C HIS A 37 7.32 -7.41 -18.70
N HIS A 38 8.03 -8.52 -18.52
CA HIS A 38 7.89 -9.31 -17.30
C HIS A 38 8.49 -8.61 -16.07
N LEU A 39 9.57 -7.84 -16.23
CA LEU A 39 10.15 -7.03 -15.16
C LEU A 39 9.19 -5.93 -14.72
N SER A 40 8.59 -5.19 -15.66
CA SER A 40 7.58 -4.18 -15.36
C SER A 40 6.36 -4.78 -14.66
N ARG A 41 5.89 -5.96 -15.09
CA ARG A 41 4.80 -6.65 -14.40
C ARG A 41 5.18 -7.07 -12.97
N ALA A 42 6.38 -7.60 -12.75
CA ALA A 42 6.86 -7.93 -11.41
C ALA A 42 6.88 -6.68 -10.50
N ALA A 43 7.40 -5.56 -11.01
CA ALA A 43 7.44 -4.29 -10.28
C ALA A 43 6.04 -3.79 -9.90
N TRP A 44 5.09 -3.77 -10.85
CA TRP A 44 3.72 -3.34 -10.59
C TRP A 44 2.94 -4.27 -9.66
N HIS A 45 3.18 -5.59 -9.71
CA HIS A 45 2.63 -6.50 -8.71
C HIS A 45 3.16 -6.22 -7.30
N GLY A 46 4.42 -5.77 -7.18
CA GLY A 46 5.03 -5.31 -5.94
C GLY A 46 4.39 -4.06 -5.34
N ALA A 47 3.65 -3.25 -6.11
CA ALA A 47 3.01 -2.02 -5.61
C ALA A 47 2.02 -2.27 -4.45
N ARG A 48 1.39 -3.46 -4.41
CA ARG A 48 0.53 -3.85 -3.27
C ARG A 48 1.26 -4.06 -1.95
N ILE A 49 2.58 -4.26 -1.98
CA ILE A 49 3.42 -4.30 -0.78
C ILE A 49 3.59 -2.86 -0.27
N ILE A 50 3.92 -1.93 -1.17
CA ILE A 50 4.07 -0.50 -0.85
C ILE A 50 2.79 0.06 -0.23
N LEU A 51 1.63 -0.19 -0.83
CA LEU A 51 0.34 0.26 -0.28
C LEU A 51 0.16 -0.19 1.18
N ARG A 52 0.53 -1.43 1.52
CA ARG A 52 0.44 -1.97 2.88
C ARG A 52 1.50 -1.42 3.84
N GLN A 53 2.61 -0.89 3.32
CA GLN A 53 3.66 -0.23 4.09
C GLN A 53 3.37 1.26 4.32
N VAL A 54 2.51 1.88 3.51
CA VAL A 54 2.11 3.29 3.66
C VAL A 54 1.09 3.46 4.79
N SER A 55 -0.08 2.84 4.68
CA SER A 55 -1.15 2.94 5.67
C SER A 55 -2.08 1.74 5.63
N GLU A 56 -2.85 1.53 6.71
CA GLU A 56 -3.81 0.42 6.78
C GLU A 56 -4.91 0.53 5.71
N GLU A 57 -5.34 1.75 5.38
CA GLU A 57 -6.41 2.01 4.42
C GLU A 57 -5.95 2.07 2.96
N SER A 58 -4.65 2.24 2.69
CA SER A 58 -4.13 2.47 1.33
C SER A 58 -4.54 1.38 0.33
N ALA A 59 -4.43 0.10 0.69
CA ALA A 59 -4.81 -0.98 -0.22
C ALA A 59 -6.29 -0.92 -0.65
N LEU A 60 -7.18 -0.54 0.28
CA LEU A 60 -8.62 -0.42 -0.01
C LEU A 60 -8.96 0.87 -0.75
N ILE A 61 -8.22 1.96 -0.53
CA ILE A 61 -8.34 3.19 -1.33
C ILE A 61 -7.96 2.90 -2.78
N PHE A 62 -6.87 2.16 -3.00
CA PHE A 62 -6.47 1.73 -4.35
C PHE A 62 -7.59 0.93 -5.02
N ASP A 63 -8.16 -0.05 -4.32
CA ASP A 63 -9.26 -0.86 -4.84
C ASP A 63 -10.52 -0.01 -5.12
N LEU A 64 -10.83 0.99 -4.29
CA LEU A 64 -11.95 1.93 -4.51
C LEU A 64 -11.75 2.75 -5.78
N ILE A 65 -10.56 3.32 -5.99
CA ILE A 65 -10.23 4.11 -7.18
C ILE A 65 -10.37 3.26 -8.45
N LEU A 66 -9.83 2.04 -8.43
CA LEU A 66 -9.93 1.13 -9.58
C LEU A 66 -11.38 0.68 -9.83
N GLU A 67 -12.15 0.42 -8.78
CA GLU A 67 -13.57 0.05 -8.92
C GLU A 67 -14.38 1.18 -9.55
N ILE A 68 -14.18 2.43 -9.09
CA ILE A 68 -14.82 3.60 -9.70
C ILE A 68 -14.38 3.75 -11.16
N HIS A 69 -13.08 3.66 -11.44
CA HIS A 69 -12.56 3.71 -12.82
C HIS A 69 -13.22 2.67 -13.73
N ASN A 70 -13.36 1.42 -13.25
CA ASN A 70 -14.00 0.33 -13.98
C ASN A 70 -15.50 0.59 -14.18
N ALA A 71 -16.21 1.05 -13.15
CA ALA A 71 -17.62 1.40 -13.24
C ALA A 71 -17.86 2.49 -14.29
N LEU A 72 -16.91 3.41 -14.46
CA LEU A 72 -16.90 4.46 -15.48
C LEU A 72 -16.35 4.02 -16.85
N SER A 73 -15.83 2.78 -16.97
CA SER A 73 -15.08 2.34 -18.17
C SER A 73 -13.95 3.31 -18.55
N GLY A 74 -13.35 3.96 -17.56
CA GLY A 74 -12.32 4.97 -17.72
C GLY A 74 -12.78 6.38 -18.11
N ASP A 75 -14.06 6.60 -18.35
CA ASP A 75 -14.61 7.92 -18.64
C ASP A 75 -14.87 8.74 -17.36
N TRP A 76 -13.80 9.32 -16.82
CA TRP A 76 -13.85 10.18 -15.64
C TRP A 76 -14.65 11.48 -15.87
N GLN A 77 -14.87 11.92 -17.11
CA GLN A 77 -15.68 13.13 -17.39
C GLN A 77 -17.15 12.89 -17.07
N SER A 78 -17.63 11.66 -17.22
CA SER A 78 -19.00 11.26 -16.87
C SER A 78 -19.28 11.17 -15.36
N LEU A 79 -18.26 11.22 -14.50
CA LEU A 79 -18.41 10.96 -13.07
C LEU A 79 -19.41 11.92 -12.41
N ALA A 80 -19.32 13.22 -12.70
CA ALA A 80 -20.18 14.24 -12.10
C ALA A 80 -21.66 13.97 -12.38
N GLU A 81 -22.00 13.65 -13.63
CA GLU A 81 -23.36 13.33 -14.06
C GLU A 81 -23.84 12.02 -13.43
N ARG A 82 -23.03 10.97 -13.48
CA ARG A 82 -23.40 9.64 -12.98
C ARG A 82 -23.60 9.60 -11.47
N ALA A 83 -22.74 10.29 -10.73
CA ALA A 83 -22.82 10.39 -9.28
C ALA A 83 -23.77 11.53 -8.84
N LYS A 84 -24.25 12.39 -9.76
CA LYS A 84 -25.10 13.56 -9.43
C LYS A 84 -24.43 14.47 -8.39
N VAL A 85 -23.18 14.81 -8.66
CA VAL A 85 -22.34 15.73 -7.85
C VAL A 85 -21.88 16.92 -8.69
N ASP A 86 -21.36 17.95 -8.03
CA ASP A 86 -20.76 19.09 -8.75
C ASP A 86 -19.51 18.65 -9.51
N VAL A 87 -19.27 19.25 -10.69
CA VAL A 87 -18.08 18.99 -11.51
C VAL A 87 -16.79 19.21 -10.71
N ARG A 88 -16.74 20.24 -9.86
CA ARG A 88 -15.57 20.55 -9.02
C ARG A 88 -15.28 19.48 -7.99
N ASP A 89 -16.31 18.83 -7.44
CA ASP A 89 -16.12 17.74 -6.49
C ASP A 89 -15.60 16.48 -7.20
N ALA A 90 -16.15 16.17 -8.38
CA ALA A 90 -15.66 15.07 -9.21
C ALA A 90 -14.20 15.30 -9.64
N GLU A 91 -13.85 16.53 -10.06
CA GLU A 91 -12.47 16.92 -10.35
C GLU A 91 -11.56 16.79 -9.11
N SER A 92 -12.03 17.22 -7.93
CA SER A 92 -11.26 17.12 -6.68
C SER A 92 -10.97 15.66 -6.30
N PHE A 93 -11.92 14.76 -6.53
CA PHE A 93 -11.70 13.32 -6.31
C PHE A 93 -10.75 12.72 -7.36
N LEU A 94 -10.83 13.15 -8.62
CA LEU A 94 -9.90 12.73 -9.67
C LEU A 94 -8.46 13.20 -9.37
N GLU A 95 -8.27 14.43 -8.92
CA GLU A 95 -6.97 14.98 -8.51
C GLU A 95 -6.38 14.19 -7.33
N PHE A 96 -7.21 13.87 -6.33
CA PHE A 96 -6.81 12.99 -5.24
C PHE A 96 -6.40 11.60 -5.76
N SER A 97 -7.21 11.00 -6.64
CA SER A 97 -6.95 9.66 -7.19
C SER A 97 -5.63 9.63 -7.97
N SER A 98 -5.36 10.67 -8.77
CA SER A 98 -4.10 10.85 -9.49
C SER A 98 -2.91 10.94 -8.54
N SER A 99 -3.02 11.78 -7.50
CA SER A 99 -1.96 11.93 -6.48
C SER A 99 -1.69 10.62 -5.75
N PHE A 100 -2.76 9.94 -5.32
CA PHE A 100 -2.70 8.66 -4.63
C PHE A 100 -2.00 7.59 -5.46
N LEU A 101 -2.34 7.48 -6.76
CA LEU A 101 -1.73 6.50 -7.65
C LEU A 101 -0.27 6.84 -7.97
N SER A 102 0.07 8.13 -8.04
CA SER A 102 1.45 8.58 -8.24
C SER A 102 2.35 8.28 -7.05
N ASP A 103 1.85 8.48 -5.82
CA ASP A 103 2.59 8.20 -4.58
C ASP A 103 2.46 6.73 -4.12
N ILE A 104 1.59 5.93 -4.76
CA ILE A 104 1.26 4.54 -4.38
C ILE A 104 0.78 4.47 -2.91
N GLY A 105 -0.08 5.42 -2.52
CA GLY A 105 -0.60 5.53 -1.16
C GLY A 105 -1.16 6.90 -0.83
N ASN A 106 -1.83 7.02 0.33
CA ASN A 106 -2.48 8.27 0.77
C ASN A 106 -1.57 9.19 1.61
N TYR A 107 -0.26 9.07 1.46
CA TYR A 107 0.72 9.97 2.05
C TYR A 107 1.70 10.39 0.96
N SER A 108 1.94 11.69 0.85
CA SER A 108 2.81 12.18 -0.21
C SER A 108 4.25 11.75 0.03
N GLY A 109 4.93 11.25 -0.99
CA GLY A 109 6.37 10.97 -0.92
C GLY A 109 7.21 12.24 -0.72
N ARG A 110 6.59 13.43 -0.80
CA ARG A 110 7.20 14.72 -0.48
C ARG A 110 6.73 15.17 0.91
N GLY A 111 7.52 14.85 1.93
CA GLY A 111 7.28 15.30 3.30
C GLY A 111 6.22 14.49 4.04
N ASP A 112 5.98 13.24 3.62
CA ASP A 112 5.24 12.20 4.33
C ASP A 112 3.87 12.63 4.85
N SER A 113 3.22 13.58 4.19
CA SER A 113 2.00 14.22 4.67
C SER A 113 0.76 13.53 4.09
N LYS A 114 -0.26 13.30 4.92
CA LYS A 114 -1.50 12.64 4.52
C LYS A 114 -2.25 13.47 3.47
N ILE A 115 -2.58 12.84 2.35
CA ILE A 115 -3.44 13.41 1.32
C ILE A 115 -4.87 12.89 1.51
N THR A 116 -5.85 13.77 1.34
CA THR A 116 -7.27 13.49 1.50
C THR A 116 -8.01 14.21 0.39
N PRO A 117 -9.05 13.61 -0.23
CA PRO A 117 -9.81 14.30 -1.27
C PRO A 117 -10.56 15.49 -0.64
N ASN A 118 -10.62 16.61 -1.36
CA ASN A 118 -11.33 17.80 -0.92
C ASN A 118 -12.81 17.72 -1.27
N VAL A 119 -13.51 16.78 -0.64
CA VAL A 119 -14.92 16.46 -0.89
C VAL A 119 -15.61 16.16 0.43
N THR A 120 -16.93 16.37 0.48
CA THR A 120 -17.74 16.03 1.65
C THR A 120 -18.04 14.52 1.70
N THR A 121 -18.42 14.02 2.87
CA THR A 121 -18.89 12.63 3.04
C THR A 121 -20.07 12.32 2.13
N ASP A 122 -21.10 13.19 2.08
CA ASP A 122 -22.26 13.02 1.20
C ASP A 122 -21.88 12.97 -0.28
N CYS A 123 -20.89 13.78 -0.70
CA CYS A 123 -20.36 13.72 -2.04
C CYS A 123 -19.66 12.37 -2.32
N MET A 124 -18.85 11.88 -1.38
CA MET A 124 -18.23 10.55 -1.50
C MET A 124 -19.24 9.41 -1.48
N ASP A 125 -20.32 9.49 -0.70
CA ASP A 125 -21.40 8.50 -0.70
C ASP A 125 -21.99 8.37 -2.12
N ARG A 126 -22.23 9.51 -2.77
CA ARG A 126 -22.73 9.56 -4.15
C ARG A 126 -21.69 9.08 -5.17
N ILE A 127 -20.43 9.48 -5.05
CA ILE A 127 -19.35 9.01 -5.92
C ILE A 127 -19.19 7.49 -5.81
N ALA A 128 -19.22 6.94 -4.59
CA ALA A 128 -19.11 5.50 -4.37
C ALA A 128 -20.33 4.73 -4.88
N SER A 129 -21.51 5.37 -4.97
CA SER A 129 -22.75 4.73 -5.44
C SER A 129 -22.75 4.30 -6.92
N VAL A 130 -21.71 4.66 -7.69
CA VAL A 130 -21.56 4.25 -9.10
C VAL A 130 -21.46 2.73 -9.29
N SER A 131 -21.10 1.99 -8.23
CA SER A 131 -21.19 0.52 -8.20
C SER A 131 -21.40 0.02 -6.77
N GLN A 132 -21.99 -1.17 -6.62
CA GLN A 132 -22.19 -1.77 -5.29
C GLN A 132 -20.86 -2.04 -4.58
N ARG A 133 -19.84 -2.48 -5.32
CA ARG A 133 -18.53 -2.77 -4.75
C ARG A 133 -17.82 -1.50 -4.27
N ALA A 134 -17.95 -0.39 -4.98
CA ALA A 134 -17.41 0.90 -4.55
C ALA A 134 -18.08 1.35 -3.24
N THR A 135 -19.40 1.21 -3.11
CA THR A 135 -20.13 1.47 -1.86
C THR A 135 -19.62 0.62 -0.68
N GLU A 136 -19.39 -0.68 -0.88
CA GLU A 136 -18.85 -1.57 0.16
C GLU A 136 -17.44 -1.16 0.62
N LEU A 137 -16.58 -0.78 -0.33
CA LEU A 137 -15.22 -0.32 -0.05
C LEU A 137 -15.28 1.01 0.70
N TRP A 138 -16.03 1.98 0.20
CA TRP A 138 -16.24 3.27 0.84
C TRP A 138 -16.76 3.14 2.27
N THR A 139 -17.73 2.26 2.52
CA THR A 139 -18.25 1.99 3.86
C THR A 139 -17.17 1.53 4.84
N GLN A 140 -16.18 0.75 4.37
CA GLN A 140 -15.09 0.25 5.22
C GLN A 140 -14.05 1.32 5.55
N ILE A 141 -13.71 2.19 4.58
CA ILE A 141 -12.57 3.12 4.73
C ILE A 141 -12.93 4.59 4.84
N GLY A 142 -14.20 4.97 4.65
CA GLY A 142 -14.53 6.36 4.40
C GLY A 142 -14.16 7.31 5.53
N HIS A 143 -14.31 6.87 6.78
CA HIS A 143 -13.85 7.64 7.93
C HIS A 143 -12.34 7.88 7.90
N ARG A 144 -11.53 6.89 7.50
CA ARG A 144 -10.06 7.00 7.44
C ARG A 144 -9.59 7.83 6.26
N LEU A 145 -10.29 7.75 5.12
CA LEU A 145 -9.95 8.49 3.91
C LEU A 145 -10.09 10.01 4.13
N LEU A 146 -11.13 10.45 4.85
CA LEU A 146 -11.40 11.87 5.08
C LEU A 146 -10.84 12.41 6.41
N SER A 147 -10.46 11.56 7.36
CA SER A 147 -10.00 12.01 8.68
C SER A 147 -8.56 12.49 8.70
N LYS A 148 -8.31 13.48 9.55
CA LYS A 148 -7.02 13.87 10.12
C LYS A 148 -7.24 14.20 11.60
N PRO A 149 -6.34 13.81 12.54
CA PRO A 149 -5.13 12.99 12.38
C PRO A 149 -5.38 11.52 11.96
N PRO A 150 -4.33 10.75 11.60
CA PRO A 150 -2.91 11.14 11.49
C PRO A 150 -2.64 12.15 10.36
N PHE A 151 -1.65 13.02 10.54
CA PHE A 151 -1.26 14.07 9.60
C PHE A 151 -0.08 13.67 8.73
N SER A 152 0.84 12.84 9.25
CA SER A 152 2.04 12.41 8.52
C SER A 152 2.51 11.02 8.92
N LEU A 153 3.47 10.47 8.18
CA LEU A 153 4.15 9.23 8.57
C LEU A 153 5.16 9.49 9.70
N GLY A 154 5.35 8.50 10.56
CA GLY A 154 6.27 8.53 11.69
C GLY A 154 5.99 7.42 12.70
N PHE A 155 6.73 7.39 13.80
CA PHE A 155 6.40 6.47 14.90
C PHE A 155 4.94 6.68 15.34
N PRO A 156 4.16 5.61 15.61
CA PRO A 156 2.74 5.75 15.94
C PRO A 156 2.52 6.71 17.12
N SER A 157 1.75 7.77 16.89
CA SER A 157 1.41 8.79 17.89
C SER A 157 -0.01 9.34 17.62
N GLU A 158 -0.46 10.34 18.38
CA GLU A 158 -1.75 10.99 18.14
C GLU A 158 -1.80 11.74 16.80
N THR A 159 -0.65 12.07 16.23
CA THR A 159 -0.53 12.89 15.01
C THR A 159 0.16 12.16 13.86
N THR A 160 0.81 11.04 14.11
CA THR A 160 1.61 10.29 13.13
C THR A 160 1.25 8.81 13.12
N THR A 161 1.44 8.16 11.97
CA THR A 161 1.22 6.72 11.83
C THR A 161 2.35 6.06 11.05
N SER A 162 2.48 4.74 11.18
CA SER A 162 3.37 3.95 10.35
C SER A 162 2.84 2.53 10.24
N ALA A 163 2.60 2.08 9.01
CA ALA A 163 2.18 0.70 8.76
C ALA A 163 3.36 -0.29 8.81
N TYR A 164 4.59 0.15 9.11
CA TYR A 164 5.70 -0.72 9.53
C TYR A 164 5.49 -1.31 10.93
N TYR A 165 4.58 -0.74 11.71
CA TYR A 165 4.20 -1.22 13.03
C TYR A 165 2.72 -1.64 13.06
N PRO A 166 2.32 -2.70 12.34
CA PRO A 166 0.93 -3.10 12.25
C PRO A 166 0.41 -3.67 13.58
N GLY A 167 -0.90 -3.58 13.79
CA GLY A 167 -1.58 -4.12 14.96
C GLY A 167 -2.21 -3.03 15.83
N LEU A 168 -2.99 -3.47 16.82
CA LEU A 168 -3.73 -2.58 17.71
C LEU A 168 -2.86 -2.00 18.83
N SER A 169 -1.83 -2.74 19.25
CA SER A 169 -0.94 -2.32 20.34
C SER A 169 0.08 -1.32 19.81
N ARG A 170 0.06 -0.09 20.36
CA ARG A 170 1.08 0.92 20.05
C ARG A 170 2.45 0.44 20.52
N ILE A 171 3.41 0.44 19.60
CA ILE A 171 4.81 0.18 19.89
C ILE A 171 5.57 1.50 20.13
N THR A 172 6.52 1.48 21.06
CA THR A 172 7.37 2.61 21.42
C THR A 172 8.74 2.51 20.74
N LYS A 173 9.49 3.63 20.71
CA LYS A 173 10.85 3.66 20.16
C LYS A 173 11.82 2.75 20.91
N ASP A 174 11.66 2.63 22.22
CA ASP A 174 12.53 1.79 23.05
C ASP A 174 12.29 0.31 22.76
N GLU A 175 11.03 -0.09 22.56
CA GLU A 175 10.67 -1.45 22.15
C GLU A 175 11.22 -1.77 20.75
N VAL A 176 11.10 -0.85 19.79
CA VAL A 176 11.69 -1.02 18.45
C VAL A 176 13.21 -1.17 18.55
N SER A 177 13.87 -0.37 19.38
CA SER A 177 15.33 -0.43 19.58
C SER A 177 15.75 -1.75 20.22
N MET A 178 14.95 -2.27 21.16
CA MET A 178 15.17 -3.59 21.77
C MET A 178 15.06 -4.69 20.71
N VAL A 179 13.96 -4.74 19.96
CA VAL A 179 13.76 -5.76 18.92
C VAL A 179 14.84 -5.66 17.84
N SER A 180 15.29 -4.46 17.48
CA SER A 180 16.38 -4.25 16.51
C SER A 180 17.69 -4.89 16.96
N ARG A 181 18.02 -4.85 18.27
CA ARG A 181 19.20 -5.56 18.80
C ARG A 181 19.03 -7.08 18.73
N VAL A 182 17.83 -7.58 18.99
CA VAL A 182 17.53 -9.02 18.83
C VAL A 182 17.67 -9.44 17.36
N MET A 183 17.16 -8.63 16.44
CA MET A 183 17.32 -8.85 15.00
C MET A 183 18.79 -8.93 14.59
N GLU A 184 19.63 -8.01 15.06
CA GLU A 184 21.08 -7.98 14.80
C GLU A 184 21.79 -9.24 15.30
N LEU A 185 21.50 -9.68 16.53
CA LEU A 185 22.07 -10.91 17.11
C LEU A 185 21.76 -12.15 16.27
N HIS A 186 20.61 -12.18 15.60
CA HIS A 186 20.15 -13.30 14.77
C HIS A 186 20.36 -13.06 13.27
N GLN A 187 21.11 -12.02 12.89
CA GLN A 187 21.37 -11.65 11.49
C GLN A 187 20.09 -11.48 10.66
N VAL A 188 19.03 -10.99 11.29
CA VAL A 188 17.79 -10.58 10.62
C VAL A 188 17.93 -9.09 10.29
N PHE A 189 18.02 -8.77 9.01
CA PHE A 189 18.18 -7.38 8.57
C PHE A 189 16.84 -6.64 8.44
N PRO A 190 16.80 -5.29 8.60
CA PRO A 190 15.56 -4.52 8.71
C PRO A 190 14.90 -4.14 7.37
N GLU A 191 15.43 -4.56 6.22
CA GLU A 191 14.93 -4.13 4.90
C GLU A 191 13.64 -4.84 4.48
N ASN A 192 13.40 -6.06 4.95
CA ASN A 192 12.25 -6.87 4.56
C ASN A 192 11.31 -7.36 5.69
N PRO A 193 11.46 -6.97 6.96
CA PRO A 193 10.43 -7.21 7.96
C PRO A 193 9.66 -5.96 8.43
N ARG A 194 8.42 -6.17 8.88
CA ARG A 194 7.67 -5.26 9.74
C ARG A 194 7.64 -5.78 11.18
N LEU A 195 7.20 -4.95 12.12
CA LEU A 195 7.20 -5.29 13.54
C LEU A 195 5.83 -5.13 14.17
N ARG A 196 5.21 -6.23 14.59
CA ARG A 196 3.93 -6.23 15.29
C ARG A 196 4.14 -6.48 16.77
N LYS A 197 3.51 -5.65 17.60
CA LYS A 197 3.37 -5.89 19.04
C LYS A 197 1.99 -6.50 19.31
N THR A 198 1.96 -7.56 20.11
CA THR A 198 0.74 -8.12 20.71
C THR A 198 0.96 -8.34 22.20
N GLU A 199 -0.12 -8.61 22.93
CA GLU A 199 -0.07 -8.99 24.34
C GLU A 199 -0.69 -10.38 24.51
N ILE A 200 0.03 -11.28 25.17
CA ILE A 200 -0.43 -12.62 25.53
C ILE A 200 -0.26 -12.75 27.04
N ASP A 201 -1.35 -13.00 27.77
CA ASP A 201 -1.35 -13.09 29.23
C ASP A 201 -0.67 -11.89 29.92
N ASN A 202 -1.01 -10.68 29.47
CA ASN A 202 -0.40 -9.40 29.90
C ASN A 202 1.12 -9.28 29.66
N THR A 203 1.70 -10.16 28.85
CA THR A 203 3.11 -10.13 28.49
C THR A 203 3.26 -9.66 27.03
N PRO A 204 4.11 -8.67 26.76
CA PRO A 204 4.34 -8.21 25.40
C PRO A 204 5.07 -9.27 24.57
N VAL A 205 4.55 -9.50 23.37
CA VAL A 205 5.13 -10.39 22.36
C VAL A 205 5.36 -9.59 21.09
N TYR A 206 6.55 -9.72 20.51
CA TYR A 206 6.97 -8.99 19.33
C TYR A 206 7.17 -9.96 18.17
N ASP A 207 6.37 -9.78 17.11
CA ASP A 207 6.51 -10.54 15.87
C ASP A 207 7.27 -9.71 14.85
N ILE A 208 8.43 -10.22 14.44
CA ILE A 208 9.17 -9.77 13.26
C ILE A 208 8.52 -10.46 12.06
N LEU A 209 7.68 -9.73 11.35
CA LEU A 209 6.94 -10.20 10.19
C LEU A 209 7.85 -10.09 8.97
N GLN A 210 8.45 -11.18 8.51
CA GLN A 210 9.35 -11.18 7.36
C GLN A 210 8.57 -11.40 6.07
N ALA A 211 8.79 -10.51 5.10
CA ALA A 211 8.22 -10.64 3.77
C ALA A 211 8.87 -11.80 3.00
N SER A 212 8.06 -12.80 2.66
CA SER A 212 8.48 -14.02 1.94
C SER A 212 7.28 -14.69 1.26
N VAL A 213 7.54 -15.53 0.26
CA VAL A 213 6.49 -16.39 -0.33
C VAL A 213 6.24 -17.59 0.57
N GLU A 214 7.31 -18.09 1.19
CA GLU A 214 7.26 -19.17 2.16
C GLU A 214 6.60 -18.70 3.45
N THR A 215 5.77 -19.57 4.03
CA THR A 215 5.11 -19.37 5.32
C THR A 215 5.62 -20.41 6.31
N ASP A 216 5.78 -20.03 7.57
CA ASP A 216 6.04 -20.99 8.65
C ASP A 216 4.70 -21.50 9.23
N LEU A 217 4.65 -22.77 9.64
CA LEU A 217 3.49 -23.32 10.34
C LEU A 217 3.30 -22.66 11.71
N GLU A 218 4.42 -22.37 12.38
CA GLU A 218 4.47 -21.74 13.70
C GLU A 218 5.55 -20.64 13.73
N PRO A 219 5.34 -19.55 14.47
CA PRO A 219 6.36 -18.52 14.68
C PRO A 219 7.66 -19.11 15.26
N ARG A 220 8.81 -18.72 14.69
CA ARG A 220 10.12 -19.13 15.20
C ARG A 220 10.55 -18.21 16.34
N LEU A 221 10.62 -18.73 17.56
CA LEU A 221 11.15 -17.99 18.70
C LEU A 221 12.62 -17.59 18.44
N LEU A 222 12.95 -16.33 18.69
CA LEU A 222 14.33 -15.84 18.68
C LEU A 222 14.82 -15.74 20.13
N PRO A 223 15.77 -16.61 20.54
CA PRO A 223 16.38 -16.51 21.87
C PRO A 223 16.97 -15.13 22.05
N ASN A 224 16.53 -14.39 23.07
CA ASN A 224 17.11 -13.09 23.35
C ASN A 224 17.54 -13.02 24.82
N ASN A 225 18.75 -12.51 25.02
CA ASN A 225 19.33 -12.18 26.32
C ASN A 225 19.24 -10.66 26.59
N VAL A 226 18.46 -9.95 25.78
CA VAL A 226 18.34 -8.48 25.81
C VAL A 226 17.18 -8.05 26.71
N SER A 227 16.13 -8.86 26.80
CA SER A 227 14.95 -8.60 27.64
C SER A 227 14.21 -9.89 27.99
N ASP A 228 13.26 -9.82 28.93
CA ASP A 228 12.34 -10.94 29.19
C ASP A 228 11.20 -11.02 28.15
N ALA A 229 11.19 -10.14 27.14
CA ALA A 229 10.15 -10.13 26.14
C ALA A 229 10.28 -11.29 25.16
N THR A 230 9.15 -11.81 24.71
CA THR A 230 9.12 -12.85 23.68
C THR A 230 9.23 -12.21 22.29
N VAL A 231 10.28 -12.56 21.54
CA VAL A 231 10.49 -12.09 20.16
C VAL A 231 10.42 -13.29 19.20
N ARG A 232 9.59 -13.20 18.17
CA ARG A 232 9.33 -14.30 17.21
C ARG A 232 9.55 -13.80 15.78
N LEU A 233 10.14 -14.64 14.94
CA LEU A 233 10.19 -14.44 13.50
C LEU A 233 9.02 -15.16 12.84
N VAL A 234 8.29 -14.47 11.99
CA VAL A 234 7.12 -14.99 11.27
C VAL A 234 7.32 -14.73 9.78
N ARG A 235 7.43 -15.79 8.98
CA ARG A 235 7.50 -15.69 7.51
C ARG A 235 6.13 -15.73 6.86
N GLY A 236 6.02 -15.13 5.68
CA GLY A 236 4.81 -15.15 4.86
C GLY A 236 4.11 -13.80 4.74
N GLU A 237 4.71 -12.74 5.28
CA GLU A 237 4.13 -11.40 5.16
C GLU A 237 4.06 -10.97 3.69
N GLY A 238 2.88 -10.56 3.25
CA GLY A 238 2.70 -10.06 1.87
C GLY A 238 2.23 -11.11 0.87
N THR A 239 2.05 -12.38 1.30
CA THR A 239 1.49 -13.48 0.50
C THR A 239 0.02 -13.27 0.09
N LEU A 240 -0.46 -14.10 -0.85
CA LEU A 240 -1.81 -14.04 -1.43
C LEU A 240 -2.95 -14.25 -0.43
N SER A 241 -2.71 -14.95 0.68
CA SER A 241 -3.71 -15.10 1.76
C SER A 241 -4.00 -13.78 2.48
N ASP A 242 -3.03 -12.87 2.54
CA ASP A 242 -3.19 -11.51 3.09
C ASP A 242 -3.74 -10.52 2.04
N LEU A 243 -3.81 -10.91 0.77
CA LEU A 243 -4.40 -10.15 -0.33
C LEU A 243 -5.90 -10.42 -0.38
N HIS A 244 -6.64 -9.96 0.63
CA HIS A 244 -8.10 -10.05 0.62
C HIS A 244 -8.66 -9.25 -0.56
N THR A 245 -9.26 -9.96 -1.52
CA THR A 245 -10.23 -9.46 -2.54
C THR A 245 -9.66 -8.70 -3.74
N SER A 246 -9.05 -9.41 -4.70
CA SER A 246 -9.12 -9.02 -6.13
C SER A 246 -8.78 -10.17 -7.09
N TYR A 247 -7.95 -11.14 -6.69
CA TYR A 247 -7.69 -12.31 -7.52
C TYR A 247 -8.69 -13.44 -7.22
N ARG A 248 -9.72 -13.59 -8.05
CA ARG A 248 -10.42 -14.88 -8.22
C ARG A 248 -9.43 -15.85 -8.90
N GLY A 249 -8.56 -16.43 -8.09
CA GLY A 249 -7.52 -17.34 -8.55
C GLY A 249 -6.88 -18.06 -7.36
N CYS A 250 -7.54 -19.14 -6.92
CA CYS A 250 -6.97 -20.26 -6.17
C CYS A 250 -6.40 -19.96 -4.76
N LYS A 251 -7.23 -20.14 -3.72
CA LYS A 251 -6.81 -20.18 -2.31
C LYS A 251 -6.04 -21.45 -1.90
N VAL A 252 -5.71 -22.37 -2.82
CA VAL A 252 -5.26 -23.75 -2.46
C VAL A 252 -4.12 -24.31 -3.33
N CYS A 253 -3.59 -23.57 -4.31
CA CYS A 253 -2.48 -24.08 -5.12
C CYS A 253 -1.21 -23.34 -4.73
N GLY A 254 -0.13 -24.06 -4.44
CA GLY A 254 1.23 -23.55 -4.21
C GLY A 254 1.85 -22.87 -5.44
N GLN A 255 1.08 -22.02 -6.11
CA GLN A 255 1.52 -21.13 -7.17
C GLN A 255 2.29 -19.97 -6.51
N PRO A 256 3.45 -19.59 -7.07
CA PRO A 256 4.21 -18.45 -6.57
C PRO A 256 3.37 -17.18 -6.63
N SER A 257 3.63 -16.23 -5.73
CA SER A 257 3.00 -14.89 -5.77
C SER A 257 3.16 -14.28 -7.19
N PRO A 258 2.26 -13.39 -7.65
CA PRO A 258 2.35 -12.83 -9.01
C PRO A 258 3.73 -12.23 -9.31
N THR A 259 4.35 -11.56 -8.34
CA THR A 259 5.73 -11.06 -8.44
C THR A 259 6.75 -12.19 -8.64
N ALA A 260 6.70 -13.24 -7.81
CA ALA A 260 7.60 -14.39 -7.92
C ALA A 260 7.39 -15.20 -9.21
N HIS A 261 6.15 -15.27 -9.71
CA HIS A 261 5.85 -15.84 -11.03
C HIS A 261 6.61 -15.11 -12.14
N HIS A 262 6.54 -13.77 -12.17
CA HIS A 262 7.25 -12.99 -13.17
C HIS A 262 8.78 -13.14 -13.07
N PHE A 263 9.35 -13.18 -11.87
CA PHE A 263 10.78 -13.48 -11.69
C PHE A 263 11.15 -14.89 -12.16
N THR A 264 10.28 -15.88 -11.98
CA THR A 264 10.49 -17.24 -12.48
C THR A 264 10.51 -17.27 -14.02
N VAL A 265 9.65 -16.49 -14.67
CA VAL A 265 9.68 -16.32 -16.13
C VAL A 265 10.97 -15.64 -16.59
N LEU A 266 11.40 -14.57 -15.91
CA LEU A 266 12.64 -13.84 -16.25
C LEU A 266 13.89 -14.70 -16.19
N ARG A 267 13.96 -15.68 -15.27
CA ARG A 267 15.09 -16.63 -15.19
C ARG A 267 15.27 -17.48 -16.45
N LYS A 268 14.21 -17.69 -17.24
CA LYS A 268 14.26 -18.42 -18.52
C LYS A 268 14.70 -17.55 -19.70
N PHE A 269 14.64 -16.23 -19.54
CA PHE A 269 14.93 -15.25 -20.59
C PHE A 269 15.76 -14.08 -20.02
N PRO A 270 17.00 -14.33 -19.57
CA PRO A 270 17.83 -13.26 -19.03
C PRO A 270 18.17 -12.22 -20.10
N ALA A 271 18.34 -10.95 -19.68
CA ALA A 271 18.64 -9.84 -20.58
C ALA A 271 19.99 -9.98 -21.31
N ARG A 272 20.92 -10.79 -20.77
CA ARG A 272 22.13 -11.27 -21.45
C ARG A 272 22.32 -12.75 -21.14
N ARG A 273 22.90 -13.52 -22.06
CA ARG A 273 23.45 -14.85 -21.70
C ARG A 273 24.58 -14.60 -20.71
N LEU A 274 24.67 -15.43 -19.67
CA LEU A 274 25.85 -15.54 -18.82
C LEU A 274 26.94 -16.27 -19.62
N GLU A 275 27.41 -15.66 -20.70
CA GLU A 275 28.59 -16.07 -21.46
C GLU A 275 29.28 -14.79 -21.90
N ASP A 276 30.17 -14.32 -21.02
CA ASP A 276 31.49 -13.70 -21.26
C ASP A 276 32.26 -13.67 -19.94
#